data_AF-A0A7X2MTQ6-F1
#
_entry.id   AF-A0A7X2MTQ6-F1
#
_cell.length_a   1.000
_cell.length_b   1.000
_cell.length_c   1.000
_cell.angle_alpha   90.00
_cell.angle_beta   90.00
_cell.angle_gamma   90.00
#
_symmetry.space_group_name_H-M   'P 1'
#
loop_
_entity.id
_entity.type
_entity.pdbx_description
1 polymer ?
#
loop_
_entity_poly.entity_id
_entity_poly.type
_entity_poly.pdbx_seq_one_letter_code
_entity_poly.pdbx_strand_id
1 'polypeptide(L)'
;HRTTLLHDWPKRDGVKDGVWQGVAPSLLSFYGAQLVAHPEWKLRADENMVSQARSLLVRLMGLRNSESTLYQKMLSQVAHLYVDMRLEDMTGDTDASRLFSTTEIVPGMFTRQAWEQAVQPAIEKVVKARRDELDWVLTDSKRQVNKQNETSPEALKKRLTERYFADFG
;
A
#
# COMPACT_ATOMS: atom_id res chain seq x y z
N HIS A 1 -8.95 27.60 6.95
CA HIS A 1 -8.72 27.57 5.48
C HIS A 1 -8.30 28.92 4.88
N ARG A 2 -8.85 30.07 5.30
CA ARG A 2 -8.48 31.40 4.73
C ARG A 2 -7.09 31.90 5.15
N THR A 3 -6.68 31.63 6.38
CA THR A 3 -5.42 32.13 6.98
C THR A 3 -4.17 31.41 6.46
N THR A 4 -4.29 30.15 6.04
CA THR A 4 -3.17 29.35 5.54
C THR A 4 -2.76 29.74 4.11
N LEU A 5 -3.73 30.04 3.25
CA LEU A 5 -3.46 30.47 1.86
C LEU A 5 -2.70 31.79 1.77
N LEU A 6 -2.85 32.68 2.75
CA LEU A 6 -2.14 33.96 2.79
C LEU A 6 -0.65 33.80 3.14
N HIS A 7 -0.30 32.74 3.86
CA HIS A 7 1.08 32.46 4.24
C HIS A 7 1.91 31.97 3.05
N ASP A 8 1.29 31.15 2.20
CA ASP A 8 1.92 30.55 1.02
C ASP A 8 1.73 31.41 -0.24
N TRP A 9 1.07 32.56 -0.12
CA TRP A 9 0.82 33.43 -1.26
C TRP A 9 2.11 34.14 -1.69
N PRO A 10 2.57 33.98 -2.94
CA PRO A 10 3.84 34.53 -3.38
C PRO A 10 3.87 36.06 -3.26
N LYS A 11 5.00 36.61 -2.81
CA LYS A 11 5.23 38.06 -2.84
C LYS A 11 5.13 38.54 -4.29
N ARG A 12 4.58 39.75 -4.48
CA ARG A 12 4.42 40.31 -5.81
C ARG A 12 5.57 41.24 -6.13
N ASP A 13 6.33 40.90 -7.16
CA ASP A 13 7.39 41.77 -7.68
C ASP A 13 6.83 43.15 -8.02
N GLY A 14 7.52 44.19 -7.55
CA GLY A 14 7.11 45.59 -7.74
C GLY A 14 6.08 46.12 -6.74
N VAL A 15 5.62 45.33 -5.77
CA VAL A 15 4.67 45.78 -4.72
C VAL A 15 5.34 45.76 -3.35
N LYS A 16 5.23 46.88 -2.60
CA LYS A 16 5.74 46.94 -1.21
C LYS A 16 4.98 45.96 -0.31
N ASP A 17 5.70 45.25 0.55
CA ASP A 17 5.16 44.20 1.43
C ASP A 17 3.95 44.66 2.26
N GLY A 18 3.99 45.85 2.85
CA GLY A 18 2.86 46.37 3.65
C GLY A 18 1.59 46.64 2.84
N VAL A 19 1.74 47.07 1.57
CA VAL A 19 0.61 47.26 0.65
C VAL A 19 0.07 45.90 0.23
N TRP A 20 0.97 44.94 -0.04
CA TRP A 20 0.59 43.58 -0.40
C TRP A 20 -0.19 42.89 0.72
N GLN A 21 0.26 43.00 1.98
CA GLN A 21 -0.43 42.44 3.14
C GLN A 21 -1.83 43.03 3.36
N GLY A 22 -2.04 44.31 3.02
CA GLY A 22 -3.34 44.95 3.12
C GLY A 22 -4.33 44.52 2.03
N VAL A 23 -3.84 44.27 0.80
CA VAL A 23 -4.69 43.98 -0.37
C VAL A 23 -4.85 42.48 -0.62
N ALA A 24 -3.87 41.65 -0.27
CA ALA A 24 -3.90 40.21 -0.53
C ALA A 24 -5.16 39.49 0.01
N PRO A 25 -5.68 39.79 1.23
CA PRO A 25 -6.89 39.13 1.73
C PRO A 25 -8.15 39.41 0.91
N SER A 26 -8.33 40.64 0.42
CA SER A 26 -9.48 41.01 -0.40
C SER A 26 -9.34 40.43 -1.81
N LEU A 27 -8.13 40.43 -2.37
CA LEU A 27 -7.84 39.82 -3.67
C LEU A 27 -8.11 38.30 -3.63
N LEU A 28 -7.62 37.60 -2.60
CA LEU A 28 -7.85 36.17 -2.42
C LEU A 28 -9.35 35.86 -2.29
N SER A 29 -10.09 36.70 -1.56
CA SER A 29 -11.54 36.54 -1.39
C SER A 29 -12.29 36.76 -2.71
N PHE A 30 -11.87 37.74 -3.50
CA PHE A 30 -12.41 37.99 -4.83
C PHE A 30 -12.16 36.81 -5.77
N TYR A 31 -10.90 36.36 -5.89
CA TYR A 31 -10.56 35.21 -6.73
C TYR A 31 -11.30 33.95 -6.28
N GLY A 32 -11.39 33.68 -4.98
CA GLY A 32 -12.12 32.53 -4.45
C GLY A 32 -13.61 32.54 -4.78
N ALA A 33 -14.26 33.71 -4.74
CA ALA A 33 -15.66 33.86 -5.10
C ALA A 33 -15.90 33.75 -6.62
N GLN A 34 -14.97 34.29 -7.41
CA GLN A 34 -15.15 34.49 -8.85
C GLN A 34 -14.64 33.31 -9.70
N LEU A 35 -13.87 32.39 -9.11
CA LEU A 35 -13.29 31.23 -9.81
C LEU A 35 -14.34 30.31 -10.45
N VAL A 36 -15.53 30.17 -9.84
CA VAL A 36 -16.62 29.34 -10.36
C VAL A 36 -17.21 29.94 -11.64
N ALA A 37 -17.29 31.27 -11.71
CA ALA A 37 -17.78 31.99 -12.88
C ALA A 37 -16.72 32.10 -14.00
N HIS A 38 -15.44 31.88 -13.67
CA HIS A 38 -14.30 32.01 -14.58
C HIS A 38 -13.39 30.78 -14.52
N PRO A 39 -13.85 29.62 -15.02
CA PRO A 39 -13.09 28.38 -15.00
C PRO A 39 -11.76 28.47 -15.77
N GLU A 40 -11.63 29.41 -16.70
CA GLU A 40 -10.42 29.70 -17.46
C GLU A 40 -9.27 30.27 -16.62
N TRP A 41 -9.55 30.83 -15.43
CA TRP A 41 -8.52 31.32 -14.50
C TRP A 41 -7.80 30.18 -13.77
N LYS A 42 -8.32 28.95 -13.87
CA LYS A 42 -7.64 27.78 -13.31
C LYS A 42 -6.32 27.56 -14.04
N LEU A 43 -5.23 27.47 -13.27
CA LEU A 43 -3.95 27.00 -13.78
C LEU A 43 -4.13 25.58 -14.35
N ARG A 44 -3.77 25.39 -15.62
CA ARG A 44 -3.74 24.06 -16.21
C ARG A 44 -2.61 23.27 -15.56
N ALA A 45 -2.91 22.05 -15.15
CA ALA A 45 -1.87 21.14 -14.73
C ALA A 45 -0.94 20.86 -15.92
N ASP A 46 0.35 20.79 -15.67
CA ASP A 46 1.29 20.22 -16.63
C ASP A 46 1.12 18.70 -16.59
N GLU A 47 0.36 18.18 -17.54
CA GLU A 47 0.07 16.74 -17.68
C GLU A 47 1.35 15.89 -17.76
N ASN A 48 2.45 16.43 -18.31
CA ASN A 48 3.73 15.72 -18.35
C ASN A 48 4.37 15.64 -16.97
N MET A 49 4.33 16.72 -16.19
CA MET A 49 4.82 16.73 -14.81
C MET A 49 4.01 15.77 -13.93
N VAL A 50 2.68 15.80 -14.06
CA VAL A 50 1.77 14.89 -13.33
C VAL A 50 2.08 13.44 -13.65
N SER A 51 2.27 13.11 -14.94
CA SER A 51 2.61 11.76 -15.38
C SER A 51 3.97 11.28 -14.84
N GLN A 52 4.96 12.15 -14.80
CA GLN A 52 6.29 11.86 -14.24
C GLN A 52 6.22 11.60 -12.73
N ALA A 53 5.55 12.48 -11.98
CA ALA A 53 5.37 12.32 -10.54
C ALA A 53 4.66 11.00 -10.21
N ARG A 54 3.63 10.65 -10.99
CA ARG A 54 2.90 9.37 -10.85
C ARG A 54 3.78 8.16 -11.14
N SER A 55 4.55 8.20 -12.23
CA SER A 55 5.48 7.12 -12.60
C SER A 55 6.53 6.88 -11.52
N LEU A 56 7.04 7.97 -10.92
CA LEU A 56 7.97 7.89 -9.80
C LEU A 56 7.31 7.25 -8.56
N LEU A 57 6.09 7.68 -8.20
CA LEU A 57 5.35 7.10 -7.08
C LEU A 57 5.12 5.60 -7.29
N VAL A 58 4.58 5.19 -8.45
CA VAL A 58 4.38 3.78 -8.83
C VAL A 58 5.66 2.97 -8.63
N ARG A 59 6.79 3.48 -9.12
CA ARG A 59 8.10 2.82 -8.99
C ARG A 59 8.53 2.70 -7.53
N LEU A 60 8.44 3.78 -6.75
CA LEU A 60 8.84 3.79 -5.34
C LEU A 60 8.02 2.80 -4.51
N MET A 61 6.71 2.72 -4.75
CA MET A 61 5.86 1.73 -4.10
C MET A 61 6.16 0.31 -4.56
N GLY A 62 6.41 0.10 -5.85
CA GLY A 62 6.77 -1.22 -6.39
C GLY A 62 8.03 -1.80 -5.76
N LEU A 63 9.03 -0.96 -5.47
CA LEU A 63 10.26 -1.37 -4.78
C LEU A 63 10.00 -1.80 -3.32
N ARG A 64 9.25 -0.99 -2.56
CA ARG A 64 8.93 -1.30 -1.16
C ARG A 64 8.01 -2.51 -1.02
N ASN A 65 7.14 -2.69 -2.00
CA ASN A 65 6.13 -3.72 -2.03
C ASN A 65 6.46 -4.74 -3.12
N SER A 66 7.70 -5.21 -3.22
CA SER A 66 7.96 -6.39 -4.05
C SER A 66 7.18 -7.59 -3.48
N GLU A 67 6.74 -8.53 -4.32
CA GLU A 67 6.00 -9.70 -3.87
C GLU A 67 6.79 -10.50 -2.82
N SER A 68 8.09 -10.66 -3.03
CA SER A 68 8.99 -11.30 -2.07
C SER A 68 9.11 -10.53 -0.75
N THR A 69 9.21 -9.20 -0.78
CA THR A 69 9.28 -8.39 0.45
C THR A 69 7.97 -8.47 1.23
N LEU A 70 6.83 -8.43 0.54
CA LEU A 70 5.52 -8.59 1.18
C LEU A 70 5.37 -9.96 1.82
N TYR A 71 5.72 -11.01 1.08
CA TYR A 71 5.63 -12.38 1.54
C TYR A 71 6.50 -12.58 2.80
N GLN A 72 7.78 -12.20 2.73
CA GLN A 72 8.71 -12.33 3.86
C GLN A 72 8.26 -11.52 5.07
N LYS A 73 7.78 -10.28 4.87
CA LYS A 73 7.26 -9.46 5.96
C LYS A 73 6.03 -10.10 6.60
N MET A 74 5.06 -10.54 5.80
CA MET A 74 3.86 -11.20 6.29
C MET A 74 4.22 -12.46 7.07
N LEU A 75 5.08 -13.30 6.49
CA LEU A 75 5.48 -14.59 7.05
C LEU A 75 6.25 -14.41 8.37
N SER A 76 7.16 -13.43 8.45
CA SER A 76 7.86 -13.10 9.70
C SER A 76 6.90 -12.68 10.82
N GLN A 77 5.79 -12.01 10.50
CA GLN A 77 4.79 -11.64 11.52
C GLN A 77 4.07 -12.87 12.04
N VAL A 78 3.72 -13.80 11.16
CA VAL A 78 3.07 -15.07 11.55
C VAL A 78 4.03 -15.94 12.35
N ALA A 79 5.30 -16.03 11.97
CA ALA A 79 6.30 -16.83 12.67
C ALA A 79 6.45 -16.48 14.16
N HIS A 80 6.25 -15.21 14.54
CA HIS A 80 6.28 -14.80 15.95
C HIS A 80 5.06 -15.27 16.77
N LEU A 81 3.99 -15.71 16.13
CA LEU A 81 2.72 -16.08 16.79
C LEU A 81 2.59 -17.57 17.07
N TYR A 82 3.39 -18.41 16.40
CA TYR A 82 3.28 -19.87 16.49
C TYR A 82 4.63 -20.47 16.81
N VAL A 83 4.65 -21.34 17.82
CA VAL A 83 5.85 -22.10 18.19
C VAL A 83 6.01 -23.29 17.25
N ASP A 84 7.25 -23.63 16.95
CA ASP A 84 7.58 -24.81 16.16
C ASP A 84 7.10 -26.10 16.84
N MET A 85 6.61 -27.04 16.03
CA MET A 85 5.89 -28.22 16.47
C MET A 85 6.72 -29.48 16.21
N ARG A 86 6.83 -30.34 17.23
CA ARG A 86 7.50 -31.64 17.13
C ARG A 86 6.46 -32.75 16.95
N LEU A 87 6.92 -33.95 16.59
CA LEU A 87 6.03 -35.10 16.39
C LEU A 87 5.15 -35.38 17.63
N GLU A 88 5.74 -35.28 18.83
CA GLU A 88 5.01 -35.46 20.10
C GLU A 88 3.87 -34.46 20.31
N ASP A 89 4.03 -33.22 19.84
CA ASP A 89 3.00 -32.18 19.94
C ASP A 89 1.81 -32.45 18.98
N MET A 90 2.04 -33.22 17.91
CA MET A 90 1.03 -33.57 16.91
C MET A 90 0.22 -34.81 17.30
N THR A 91 0.73 -35.63 18.22
CA THR A 91 0.14 -36.95 18.56
C THR A 91 -0.73 -36.91 19.82
N GLY A 92 -0.84 -35.75 20.47
CA GLY A 92 -1.65 -35.56 21.67
C GLY A 92 -1.23 -36.50 22.80
N ASP A 93 -2.20 -37.14 23.46
CA ASP A 93 -1.93 -38.13 24.53
C ASP A 93 -1.40 -39.48 24.02
N THR A 94 -1.31 -39.66 22.69
CA THR A 94 -0.77 -40.89 22.11
C THR A 94 0.75 -40.85 22.13
N ASP A 95 1.37 -41.80 22.82
CA ASP A 95 2.83 -41.94 22.87
C ASP A 95 3.38 -42.51 21.55
N ALA A 96 3.42 -41.66 20.52
CA ALA A 96 3.95 -42.01 19.20
C ALA A 96 5.45 -42.28 19.22
N SER A 97 6.18 -41.76 20.23
CA SER A 97 7.63 -41.91 20.36
C SER A 97 8.09 -43.38 20.44
N ARG A 98 7.19 -44.29 20.85
CA ARG A 98 7.45 -45.74 20.91
C ARG A 98 7.40 -46.44 19.57
N LEU A 99 6.73 -45.86 18.57
CA LEU A 99 6.53 -46.45 17.24
C LEU A 99 7.21 -45.65 16.14
N PHE A 100 7.31 -44.34 16.31
CA PHE A 100 7.90 -43.40 15.37
C PHE A 100 8.77 -42.41 16.13
N SER A 101 10.00 -42.19 15.67
CA SER A 101 10.87 -41.15 16.21
C SER A 101 11.44 -40.33 15.05
N THR A 102 11.39 -39.01 15.19
CA THR A 102 12.02 -38.08 14.25
C THR A 102 12.64 -36.93 15.03
N THR A 103 13.70 -36.35 14.47
CA THR A 103 14.29 -35.10 14.98
C THR A 103 13.81 -33.89 14.19
N GLU A 104 13.04 -34.11 13.12
CA GLU A 104 12.46 -33.07 12.30
C GLU A 104 11.41 -32.27 13.08
N ILE A 105 11.35 -30.98 12.78
CA ILE A 105 10.49 -30.01 13.42
C ILE A 105 9.72 -29.31 12.31
N VAL A 106 8.41 -29.14 12.49
CA VAL A 106 7.59 -28.35 11.58
C VAL A 106 7.52 -26.93 12.12
N PRO A 107 7.97 -25.90 11.37
CA PRO A 107 7.84 -24.54 11.84
C PRO A 107 6.39 -24.16 12.12
N GLY A 108 6.12 -23.49 13.24
CA GLY A 108 4.74 -23.31 13.74
C GLY A 108 3.81 -22.57 12.76
N MET A 109 4.41 -21.65 12.01
CA MET A 109 3.81 -20.89 10.91
C MET A 109 3.27 -21.73 9.74
N PHE A 110 3.74 -22.97 9.61
CA PHE A 110 3.37 -23.90 8.54
C PHE A 110 2.31 -24.92 8.97
N THR A 111 1.66 -24.71 10.12
CA THR A 111 0.59 -25.60 10.60
C THR A 111 -0.77 -25.24 10.00
N ARG A 112 -1.72 -26.18 10.04
CA ARG A 112 -3.12 -25.92 9.64
C ARG A 112 -3.75 -24.78 10.43
N GLN A 113 -3.46 -24.73 11.74
CA GLN A 113 -3.96 -23.65 12.59
C GLN A 113 -3.37 -22.30 12.16
N ALA A 114 -2.07 -22.21 11.92
CA ALA A 114 -1.43 -20.99 11.44
C ALA A 114 -1.98 -20.55 10.08
N TRP A 115 -2.23 -21.50 9.17
CA TRP A 115 -2.86 -21.23 7.89
C TRP A 115 -4.23 -20.55 8.04
N GLU A 116 -5.15 -21.20 8.76
CA GLU A 116 -6.55 -20.78 8.88
C GLU A 116 -6.68 -19.47 9.69
N GLN A 117 -5.88 -19.33 10.77
CA GLN A 117 -6.05 -18.23 11.73
C GLN A 117 -5.18 -17.00 11.43
N ALA A 118 -4.03 -17.17 10.75
CA ALA A 118 -3.07 -16.08 10.57
C ALA A 118 -2.65 -15.87 9.12
N VAL A 119 -2.16 -16.90 8.42
CA VAL A 119 -1.58 -16.74 7.07
C VAL A 119 -2.64 -16.34 6.06
N GLN A 120 -3.77 -17.06 5.97
CA GLN A 120 -4.83 -16.74 5.02
C GLN A 120 -5.39 -15.31 5.25
N PRO A 121 -5.75 -14.90 6.48
CA PRO A 121 -6.13 -13.52 6.76
C PRO A 121 -5.03 -12.49 6.43
N ALA A 122 -3.76 -12.82 6.69
CA ALA A 122 -2.65 -11.92 6.41
C ALA A 122 -2.43 -11.74 4.89
N ILE A 123 -2.56 -12.80 4.09
CA ILE A 123 -2.54 -12.73 2.62
C ILE A 123 -3.69 -11.83 2.13
N GLU A 124 -4.90 -12.01 2.64
CA GLU A 124 -6.05 -11.16 2.26
C GLU A 124 -5.82 -9.70 2.60
N LYS A 125 -5.25 -9.40 3.76
CA LYS A 125 -4.88 -8.04 4.16
C LYS A 125 -3.84 -7.44 3.22
N VAL A 126 -2.82 -8.21 2.84
CA VAL A 126 -1.78 -7.78 1.89
C VAL A 126 -2.39 -7.49 0.53
N VAL A 127 -3.24 -8.39 0.02
CA VAL A 127 -3.92 -8.23 -1.28
C VAL A 127 -4.83 -7.00 -1.29
N LYS A 128 -5.60 -6.78 -0.23
CA LYS A 128 -6.44 -5.59 -0.07
C LYS A 128 -5.60 -4.31 -0.05
N ALA A 129 -4.53 -4.27 0.75
CA ALA A 129 -3.63 -3.11 0.79
C ALA A 129 -3.05 -2.82 -0.59
N ARG A 130 -2.69 -3.84 -1.38
CA ARG A 130 -2.20 -3.66 -2.75
C ARG A 130 -3.24 -3.16 -3.72
N ARG A 131 -4.49 -3.60 -3.58
CA ARG A 131 -5.60 -3.06 -4.37
C ARG A 131 -5.83 -1.59 -4.06
N ASP A 132 -5.97 -1.25 -2.78
CA ASP A 132 -6.18 0.14 -2.35
C ASP A 132 -5.00 1.01 -2.79
N GLU A 133 -3.77 0.48 -2.70
CA GLU A 133 -2.56 1.14 -3.16
C GLU A 133 -2.57 1.44 -4.65
N LEU A 134 -2.92 0.47 -5.48
CA LEU A 134 -3.01 0.66 -6.92
C LEU A 134 -4.19 1.57 -7.27
N ASP A 135 -5.31 1.45 -6.58
CA ASP A 135 -6.51 2.24 -6.87
C ASP A 135 -6.30 3.72 -6.62
N TRP A 136 -5.70 4.12 -5.48
CA TRP A 136 -5.40 5.55 -5.24
C TRP A 136 -4.40 6.12 -6.24
N VAL A 137 -3.47 5.30 -6.72
CA VAL A 137 -2.49 5.70 -7.73
C VAL A 137 -3.12 5.76 -9.10
N LEU A 138 -4.12 4.95 -9.43
CA LEU A 138 -4.63 4.78 -10.79
C LEU A 138 -5.95 5.51 -11.06
N THR A 139 -6.77 5.84 -10.06
CA THR A 139 -8.11 6.45 -10.26
C THR A 139 -8.07 7.78 -11.03
N ASP A 140 -6.94 8.47 -11.00
CA ASP A 140 -6.76 9.76 -11.70
C ASP A 140 -6.06 9.61 -13.09
N SER A 141 -5.97 8.39 -13.63
CA SER A 141 -5.44 8.13 -14.99
C SER A 141 -6.53 7.63 -15.93
N LYS A 142 -7.00 8.45 -16.87
CA LYS A 142 -7.97 8.00 -17.91
C LYS A 142 -7.41 7.01 -18.94
N ARG A 143 -6.14 6.59 -18.87
CA ARG A 143 -5.55 5.58 -19.77
C ARG A 143 -4.43 4.81 -19.07
N GLN A 144 -4.66 3.53 -18.80
CA GLN A 144 -3.79 2.39 -19.19
C GLN A 144 -4.35 1.09 -18.60
N VAL A 145 -5.17 0.41 -19.40
CA VAL A 145 -5.93 -0.81 -19.03
C VAL A 145 -5.17 -2.11 -19.37
N ASN A 146 -4.05 -2.05 -20.09
CA ASN A 146 -3.48 -3.24 -20.72
C ASN A 146 -2.42 -4.01 -19.90
N LYS A 147 -2.15 -3.63 -18.64
CA LYS A 147 -1.26 -4.39 -17.72
C LYS A 147 -1.99 -5.02 -16.53
N GLN A 148 -3.32 -5.02 -16.54
CA GLN A 148 -4.13 -5.35 -15.36
C GLN A 148 -4.18 -6.85 -15.01
N ASN A 149 -3.77 -7.73 -15.93
CA ASN A 149 -3.87 -9.18 -15.71
C ASN A 149 -2.73 -9.72 -14.84
N GLU A 150 -1.51 -9.19 -14.94
CA GLU A 150 -0.37 -9.62 -14.10
C GLU A 150 -0.35 -8.94 -12.73
N THR A 151 -1.07 -7.83 -12.56
CA THR A 151 -1.15 -7.08 -11.29
C THR A 151 -2.52 -7.18 -10.62
N SER A 152 -3.39 -8.09 -11.08
CA SER A 152 -4.69 -8.28 -10.45
C SER A 152 -4.54 -8.73 -8.99
N PRO A 153 -5.31 -8.16 -8.04
CA PRO A 153 -5.31 -8.60 -6.65
C PRO A 153 -5.52 -10.12 -6.48
N GLU A 154 -6.35 -10.72 -7.34
CA GLU A 154 -6.62 -12.17 -7.29
C GLU A 154 -5.41 -12.99 -7.75
N ALA A 155 -4.70 -12.54 -8.78
CA ALA A 155 -3.46 -13.17 -9.23
C ALA A 155 -2.36 -13.07 -8.17
N LEU A 156 -2.33 -11.97 -7.40
CA LEU A 156 -1.42 -11.83 -6.26
C LEU A 156 -1.81 -12.77 -5.11
N LYS A 157 -3.10 -12.87 -4.76
CA LYS A 157 -3.60 -13.82 -3.75
C LYS A 157 -3.16 -15.24 -4.08
N LYS A 158 -3.42 -15.67 -5.32
CA LYS A 158 -3.06 -17.01 -5.79
C LYS A 158 -1.57 -17.28 -5.68
N ARG A 159 -0.71 -16.37 -6.16
CA ARG A 159 0.75 -16.53 -6.09
C ARG A 159 1.28 -16.57 -4.66
N LEU A 160 0.80 -15.71 -3.77
CA LEU A 160 1.21 -15.71 -2.36
C LEU A 160 0.82 -17.02 -1.67
N THR A 161 -0.37 -17.54 -1.97
CA THR A 161 -0.84 -18.83 -1.46
C THR A 161 -0.04 -20.00 -2.02
N GLU A 162 0.19 -20.04 -3.33
CA GLU A 162 1.00 -21.07 -3.99
C GLU A 162 2.42 -21.09 -3.42
N ARG A 163 3.02 -19.92 -3.23
CA ARG A 163 4.34 -19.77 -2.62
C ARG A 163 4.36 -20.28 -1.17
N TYR A 164 3.35 -19.96 -0.38
CA TYR A 164 3.24 -20.47 0.99
C TYR A 164 3.23 -22.01 1.02
N PHE A 165 2.43 -22.64 0.16
CA PHE A 165 2.39 -24.11 0.09
C PHE A 165 3.64 -24.73 -0.54
N ALA A 166 4.36 -24.00 -1.40
CA ALA A 166 5.65 -24.43 -1.92
C ALA A 166 6.77 -24.34 -0.87
N ASP A 167 6.67 -23.42 0.10
CA ASP A 167 7.61 -23.34 1.23
C ASP A 167 7.24 -24.33 2.36
N PHE A 168 6.00 -24.85 2.36
CA PHE A 168 5.50 -25.85 3.31
C PHE A 168 5.96 -27.28 3.00
N GLY A 169 6.05 -27.66 1.71
CA GLY A 169 6.28 -29.03 1.24
C GLY A 169 7.61 -29.23 0.53
#